data_AF-A0A928CSA7-F1
#
_entry.id   AF-A0A928CSA7-F1
#
_cell.length_a   1.000
_cell.length_b   1.000
_cell.length_c   1.000
_cell.angle_alpha   90.00
_cell.angle_beta   90.00
_cell.angle_gamma   90.00
#
_symmetry.space_group_name_H-M   'P 1'
#
loop_
_entity.id
_entity.type
_entity.pdbx_description
1 polymer ?
#
loop_
_entity_poly.entity_id
_entity_poly.type
_entity_poly.pdbx_seq_one_letter_code
_entity_poly.pdbx_strand_id
1 'polypeptide(L)'
;MSRLIIIFVVLVIWAILSVIKVRQQQSARQNRDGKKPGRNNSAGKKYSWTWMQAAGSMHLKFIRPEEANGYPAINGTVNGITVMVQCAPPSGSAPESVVFRFHFPQPAGIGLELKTAEKLDGLPEKNDSDQTGTALLAELLGKRSAGAYFMRVSDPEIFRSCFSTDNLEDLARLSLIYPQVILTDAELLVRTSGINNDPQRFHDQLETLLDIAGSYAEFARQAAERKEMTIRIPKKLAEEEMINRPAPARIESEPEKAPEPVRQTIVTEQEMIPEPVVQEPAEPEQPENVAADTPEPEKTSSDDLPDQRAFLHSLWPSASSTGRQKELFAPYAGREVEWEGTLKMCYTYSTDFVFGKEGGVKATFELEEFKPEGSFMPIRIKAVAAFPKTEFAKLDKASGKKFRFRGKLLKIEPIAREIYLSSGSITGA
;
A
#
# COMPACT_ATOMS: atom_id res chain seq x y z
N MET A 1 -55.41 -5.68 3.95
CA MET A 1 -54.62 -4.67 3.18
C MET A 1 -53.19 -5.12 2.88
N SER A 2 -52.44 -5.68 3.82
CA SER A 2 -51.01 -5.99 3.63
C SER A 2 -50.67 -7.02 2.52
N ARG A 3 -51.55 -7.98 2.24
CA ARG A 3 -51.34 -8.99 1.18
C ARG A 3 -51.47 -8.42 -0.25
N LEU A 4 -52.31 -7.40 -0.44
CA LEU A 4 -52.50 -6.74 -1.74
C LEU A 4 -51.30 -5.86 -2.12
N ILE A 5 -50.67 -5.23 -1.11
CA ILE A 5 -49.48 -4.39 -1.31
C ILE A 5 -48.28 -5.26 -1.74
N ILE A 6 -48.10 -6.43 -1.13
CA ILE A 6 -46.99 -7.34 -1.48
C ILE A 6 -47.14 -7.84 -2.93
N ILE A 7 -48.35 -8.23 -3.34
CA ILE A 7 -48.61 -8.70 -4.71
C ILE A 7 -48.33 -7.57 -5.73
N PHE A 8 -48.74 -6.34 -5.41
CA PHE A 8 -48.47 -5.18 -6.28
C PHE A 8 -46.98 -4.89 -6.43
N VAL A 9 -46.21 -4.93 -5.33
CA VAL A 9 -44.75 -4.71 -5.37
C VAL A 9 -44.04 -5.79 -6.19
N VAL A 10 -44.43 -7.06 -6.05
CA VAL A 10 -43.84 -8.15 -6.84
C VAL A 10 -44.15 -8.00 -8.33
N LEU A 11 -45.37 -7.59 -8.69
CA LEU A 11 -45.76 -7.36 -10.09
C LEU A 11 -45.01 -6.18 -10.71
N VAL A 12 -44.79 -5.10 -9.96
CA VAL A 12 -44.02 -3.93 -10.43
C VAL A 12 -42.55 -4.29 -10.63
N ILE A 13 -41.93 -5.02 -9.69
CA ILE A 13 -40.55 -5.49 -9.84
C ILE A 13 -40.42 -6.42 -11.06
N TRP A 14 -41.38 -7.33 -11.25
CA TRP A 14 -41.38 -8.22 -12.41
C TRP A 14 -41.54 -7.47 -13.74
N ALA A 15 -42.41 -6.46 -13.80
CA ALA A 15 -42.58 -5.62 -14.99
C ALA A 15 -41.31 -4.82 -15.33
N ILE A 16 -40.63 -4.24 -14.33
CA ILE A 16 -39.38 -3.50 -14.51
C ILE A 16 -38.27 -4.45 -15.03
N LEU A 17 -38.15 -5.65 -14.46
CA LEU A 17 -37.17 -6.64 -14.91
C LEU A 17 -37.45 -7.14 -16.35
N SER A 18 -38.72 -7.27 -16.74
CA SER A 18 -39.10 -7.63 -18.12
C SER A 18 -38.71 -6.55 -19.14
N VAL A 19 -38.89 -5.26 -18.81
CA VAL A 19 -38.51 -4.15 -19.71
C VAL A 19 -36.99 -4.06 -19.89
N ILE A 20 -36.20 -4.33 -18.84
CA ILE A 20 -34.73 -4.35 -18.92
C ILE A 20 -34.23 -5.48 -19.82
N LYS A 21 -34.84 -6.68 -19.73
CA LYS A 21 -34.48 -7.82 -20.59
C LYS A 21 -34.80 -7.57 -22.07
N VAL A 22 -35.92 -6.93 -22.38
CA VAL A 22 -36.31 -6.60 -23.77
C VAL A 22 -35.37 -5.56 -24.38
N ARG A 23 -34.93 -4.55 -23.62
CA ARG A 23 -33.93 -3.58 -24.09
C ARG A 23 -32.55 -4.18 -24.34
N GLN A 24 -32.12 -5.15 -23.51
CA GLN A 24 -30.86 -5.88 -23.75
C GLN A 24 -30.91 -6.81 -24.97
N GLN A 25 -32.08 -7.35 -25.32
CA GLN A 25 -32.23 -8.17 -26.53
C GLN A 25 -32.36 -7.33 -27.81
N GLN A 26 -32.87 -6.10 -27.73
CA GLN A 26 -32.94 -5.20 -28.88
C GLN A 26 -31.57 -4.59 -29.24
N SER A 27 -30.71 -4.31 -28.26
CA SER A 27 -29.33 -3.87 -28.52
C SER A 27 -28.45 -4.95 -29.16
N ALA A 28 -28.76 -6.23 -28.93
CA ALA A 28 -28.04 -7.36 -29.54
C ALA A 28 -28.47 -7.67 -31.00
N ARG A 29 -29.64 -7.19 -31.45
CA ARG A 29 -30.18 -7.54 -32.78
C ARG A 29 -29.93 -6.50 -33.88
N GLN A 30 -29.50 -5.27 -33.55
CA GLN A 30 -29.24 -4.22 -34.56
C GLN A 30 -27.87 -4.29 -35.26
N ASN A 31 -27.02 -5.28 -34.95
CA ASN A 31 -25.67 -5.40 -35.53
C ASN A 31 -25.47 -6.57 -36.51
N ARG A 32 -26.54 -7.23 -36.94
CA ARG A 32 -26.49 -8.19 -38.05
C ARG A 32 -27.09 -7.52 -39.29
N ASP A 33 -26.32 -7.53 -40.36
CA ASP A 33 -26.63 -7.04 -41.72
C ASP A 33 -26.24 -5.59 -42.02
N GLY A 34 -24.92 -5.40 -42.18
CA GLY A 34 -24.33 -4.20 -42.73
C GLY A 34 -22.87 -4.43 -43.08
N LYS A 35 -22.61 -5.14 -44.18
CA LYS A 35 -21.29 -5.24 -44.82
C LYS A 35 -20.85 -3.83 -45.22
N LYS A 36 -20.09 -3.14 -44.37
CA LYS A 36 -19.52 -1.80 -44.59
C LYS A 36 -17.98 -1.87 -44.59
N PRO A 37 -17.32 -1.02 -45.40
CA PRO A 37 -15.91 -1.15 -45.76
C PRO A 37 -14.99 -0.89 -44.57
N GLY A 38 -13.80 -1.49 -44.62
CA GLY A 38 -12.76 -1.49 -43.58
C GLY A 38 -12.61 -0.16 -42.86
N ARG A 39 -13.17 -0.10 -41.65
CA ARG A 39 -12.93 0.97 -40.71
C ARG A 39 -11.64 0.59 -39.97
N ASN A 40 -10.50 1.04 -40.53
CA ASN A 40 -9.20 1.06 -39.85
C ASN A 40 -9.30 2.02 -38.66
N ASN A 41 -10.00 1.59 -37.61
CA ASN A 41 -10.02 2.28 -36.33
C ASN A 41 -8.67 1.99 -35.68
N SER A 42 -7.80 2.99 -35.75
CA SER A 42 -6.52 3.10 -35.04
C SER A 42 -6.74 3.09 -33.53
N ALA A 43 -7.17 1.97 -32.97
CA ALA A 43 -7.40 1.78 -31.54
C ALA A 43 -6.14 2.15 -30.75
N GLY A 44 -4.95 1.75 -31.24
CA GLY A 44 -3.66 2.09 -30.64
C GLY A 44 -3.39 3.59 -30.48
N LYS A 45 -3.84 4.44 -31.41
CA LYS A 45 -3.64 5.91 -31.31
C LYS A 45 -4.49 6.55 -30.22
N LYS A 46 -5.69 6.01 -29.95
CA LYS A 46 -6.64 6.62 -29.00
C LYS A 46 -6.13 6.57 -27.56
N TYR A 47 -5.40 5.52 -27.20
CA TYR A 47 -4.95 5.27 -25.82
C TYR A 47 -3.56 5.85 -25.52
N SER A 48 -2.81 6.20 -26.58
CA SER A 48 -1.40 6.60 -26.46
C SER A 48 -1.18 7.84 -25.60
N TRP A 49 -2.11 8.81 -25.57
CA TRP A 49 -1.92 10.03 -24.79
C TRP A 49 -2.11 9.79 -23.28
N THR A 50 -3.20 9.13 -22.90
CA THR A 50 -3.52 8.70 -21.53
C THR A 50 -2.35 7.92 -20.90
N TRP A 51 -1.81 6.95 -21.64
CA TRP A 51 -0.71 6.10 -21.17
C TRP A 51 0.61 6.85 -21.08
N MET A 52 0.90 7.72 -22.06
CA MET A 52 2.10 8.56 -22.05
C MET A 52 2.09 9.54 -20.89
N GLN A 53 0.94 10.14 -20.57
CA GLN A 53 0.81 11.05 -19.44
C GLN A 53 1.05 10.34 -18.10
N ALA A 54 0.41 9.18 -17.90
CA ALA A 54 0.60 8.40 -16.67
C ALA A 54 2.03 7.85 -16.55
N ALA A 55 2.65 7.42 -17.64
CA ALA A 55 4.06 7.01 -17.62
C ALA A 55 4.96 8.19 -17.22
N GLY A 56 4.72 9.37 -17.80
CA GLY A 56 5.50 10.57 -17.52
C GLY A 56 5.43 11.02 -16.06
N SER A 57 4.24 11.02 -15.44
CA SER A 57 4.07 11.42 -14.04
C SER A 57 4.70 10.43 -13.04
N MET A 58 4.85 9.17 -13.44
CA MET A 58 5.47 8.13 -12.61
C MET A 58 6.94 7.87 -12.96
N HIS A 59 7.55 8.71 -13.81
CA HIS A 59 8.91 8.55 -14.32
C HIS A 59 9.17 7.18 -14.98
N LEU A 60 8.13 6.59 -15.57
CA LEU A 60 8.20 5.35 -16.33
C LEU A 60 8.38 5.64 -17.83
N LYS A 61 8.93 4.68 -18.56
CA LYS A 61 9.12 4.79 -20.00
C LYS A 61 7.84 4.35 -20.72
N PHE A 62 7.31 5.26 -21.53
CA PHE A 62 6.24 4.94 -22.49
C PHE A 62 6.84 4.32 -23.75
N ILE A 63 6.33 3.16 -24.14
CA ILE A 63 6.67 2.48 -25.40
C ILE A 63 5.54 2.74 -26.39
N ARG A 64 5.86 3.50 -27.43
CA ARG A 64 4.94 3.77 -28.54
C ARG A 64 4.83 2.51 -29.42
N PRO A 65 3.63 2.11 -29.85
CA PRO A 65 3.48 1.00 -30.79
C PRO A 65 4.16 1.31 -32.12
N GLU A 66 4.92 0.34 -32.65
CA GLU A 66 5.61 0.46 -33.95
C GLU A 66 4.63 0.32 -35.12
N GLU A 67 3.61 -0.53 -34.97
CA GLU A 67 2.60 -0.79 -35.99
C GLU A 67 1.38 0.12 -35.81
N ALA A 68 0.68 0.42 -36.92
CA ALA A 68 -0.55 1.23 -36.90
C ALA A 68 -1.68 0.64 -36.03
N ASN A 69 -1.63 -0.67 -35.78
CA ASN A 69 -2.55 -1.44 -34.94
C ASN A 69 -1.91 -1.93 -33.62
N GLY A 70 -0.67 -1.52 -33.32
CA GLY A 70 -0.01 -1.91 -32.09
C GLY A 70 -0.63 -1.25 -30.87
N TYR A 71 -0.42 -1.85 -29.70
CA TYR A 71 -0.88 -1.32 -28.43
C TYR A 71 0.26 -0.61 -27.68
N PRO A 72 -0.05 0.45 -26.91
CA PRO A 72 0.94 1.06 -26.04
C PRO A 72 1.40 0.10 -24.95
N ALA A 73 2.63 0.33 -24.47
CA ALA A 73 3.15 -0.31 -23.27
C ALA A 73 3.86 0.72 -22.38
N ILE A 74 3.98 0.39 -21.09
CA ILE A 74 4.76 1.15 -20.12
C ILE A 74 5.75 0.18 -19.47
N ASN A 75 7.00 0.61 -19.34
CA ASN A 75 7.99 -0.15 -18.60
C ASN A 75 8.88 0.75 -17.74
N GLY A 76 9.47 0.21 -16.69
CA GLY A 76 10.44 0.93 -15.86
C GLY A 76 10.59 0.29 -14.50
N THR A 77 11.17 1.04 -13.57
CA THR A 77 11.40 0.57 -12.20
C THR A 77 10.99 1.65 -11.22
N VAL A 78 10.23 1.27 -10.19
CA VAL A 78 9.82 2.16 -9.08
C VAL A 78 10.17 1.45 -7.78
N ASN A 79 10.98 2.08 -6.92
CA ASN A 79 11.43 1.49 -5.65
C ASN A 79 12.00 0.07 -5.78
N GLY A 80 12.77 -0.20 -6.86
CA GLY A 80 13.34 -1.51 -7.15
C GLY A 80 12.37 -2.54 -7.77
N ILE A 81 11.07 -2.23 -7.86
CA ILE A 81 10.05 -3.08 -8.49
C ILE A 81 10.03 -2.80 -9.99
N THR A 82 10.20 -3.84 -10.81
CA THR A 82 10.11 -3.68 -12.27
C THR A 82 8.66 -3.70 -12.70
N VAL A 83 8.21 -2.59 -13.28
CA VAL A 83 6.85 -2.36 -13.73
C VAL A 83 6.76 -2.63 -15.22
N MET A 84 5.77 -3.43 -15.62
CA MET A 84 5.41 -3.63 -17.03
C MET A 84 3.89 -3.56 -17.17
N VAL A 85 3.41 -2.64 -18.00
CA VAL A 85 2.00 -2.51 -18.34
C VAL A 85 1.83 -2.65 -19.84
N GLN A 86 0.94 -3.54 -20.27
CA GLN A 86 0.70 -3.78 -21.69
C GLN A 86 -0.78 -4.06 -21.93
N CYS A 87 -1.31 -3.60 -23.06
CA CYS A 87 -2.63 -4.08 -23.48
C CYS A 87 -2.50 -5.51 -24.02
N ALA A 88 -3.41 -6.37 -23.61
CA ALA A 88 -3.63 -7.66 -24.25
C ALA A 88 -4.76 -7.51 -25.28
N PRO A 89 -4.51 -7.84 -26.56
CA PRO A 89 -5.54 -7.83 -27.59
C PRO A 89 -6.69 -8.77 -27.23
N PRO A 90 -7.89 -8.57 -27.81
CA PRO A 90 -8.99 -9.49 -27.58
C PRO A 90 -8.60 -10.88 -28.12
N SER A 91 -8.81 -11.91 -27.32
CA SER A 91 -8.49 -13.30 -27.67
C SER A 91 -9.75 -14.14 -27.55
N GLY A 92 -10.29 -14.58 -28.69
CA GLY A 92 -11.56 -15.31 -28.74
C GLY A 92 -12.72 -14.44 -28.23
N SER A 93 -13.40 -14.90 -27.17
CA SER A 93 -14.48 -14.15 -26.52
C SER A 93 -14.00 -13.17 -25.45
N ALA A 94 -12.71 -13.17 -25.10
CA ALA A 94 -12.18 -12.28 -24.09
C ALA A 94 -12.05 -10.86 -24.66
N PRO A 95 -12.59 -9.84 -23.97
CA PRO A 95 -12.44 -8.45 -24.40
C PRO A 95 -10.97 -8.01 -24.33
N GLU A 96 -10.67 -6.87 -24.96
CA GLU A 96 -9.43 -6.15 -24.72
C GLU A 96 -9.22 -5.94 -23.21
N SER A 97 -7.97 -6.03 -22.77
CA SER A 97 -7.61 -5.96 -21.35
C SER A 97 -6.27 -5.29 -21.18
N VAL A 98 -6.00 -4.79 -19.99
CA VAL A 98 -4.66 -4.30 -19.60
C VAL A 98 -4.07 -5.29 -18.62
N VAL A 99 -2.81 -5.65 -18.83
CA VAL A 99 -2.05 -6.52 -17.95
C VAL A 99 -0.97 -5.67 -17.28
N PHE A 100 -1.06 -5.58 -15.96
CA PHE A 100 -0.06 -4.99 -15.09
C PHE A 100 0.79 -6.13 -14.52
N ARG A 101 2.11 -6.03 -14.63
CA ARG A 101 3.07 -6.93 -13.99
C ARG A 101 4.06 -6.13 -13.17
N PHE A 102 4.30 -6.59 -11.96
CA PHE A 102 5.23 -6.01 -11.01
C PHE A 102 6.18 -7.13 -10.58
N HIS A 103 7.44 -7.07 -10.99
CA HIS A 103 8.45 -8.03 -10.57
C HIS A 103 9.17 -7.50 -9.33
N PHE A 104 9.20 -8.32 -8.29
CA PHE A 104 9.83 -7.98 -7.03
C PHE A 104 11.36 -8.07 -7.17
N PRO A 105 12.12 -7.20 -6.48
CA PRO A 105 13.58 -7.22 -6.53
C PRO A 105 14.17 -8.52 -5.95
N GLN A 106 13.47 -9.15 -5.01
CA GLN A 106 13.86 -10.40 -4.38
C GLN A 106 12.66 -11.34 -4.31
N PRO A 107 12.76 -12.58 -4.83
CA PRO A 107 11.68 -13.55 -4.72
C PRO A 107 11.56 -14.12 -3.30
N ALA A 108 10.34 -14.36 -2.83
CA ALA A 108 10.08 -14.91 -1.49
C ALA A 108 10.69 -16.31 -1.29
N GLY A 109 10.72 -17.11 -2.36
CA GLY A 109 11.28 -18.45 -2.37
C GLY A 109 10.50 -19.45 -1.51
N ILE A 110 9.24 -19.18 -1.17
CA ILE A 110 8.40 -20.09 -0.36
C ILE A 110 7.49 -20.96 -1.24
N GLY A 111 7.67 -20.90 -2.57
CA GLY A 111 6.83 -21.58 -3.54
C GLY A 111 5.40 -21.08 -3.52
N LEU A 112 5.21 -19.77 -3.32
CA LEU A 112 3.90 -19.12 -3.35
C LEU A 112 3.39 -19.03 -4.78
N GLU A 113 2.16 -19.47 -4.96
CA GLU A 113 1.36 -19.26 -6.16
C GLU A 113 -0.09 -19.07 -5.74
N LEU A 114 -0.61 -17.86 -5.96
CA LEU A 114 -1.96 -17.48 -5.61
C LEU A 114 -2.64 -16.92 -6.86
N LYS A 115 -3.80 -17.48 -7.21
CA LYS A 115 -4.53 -17.14 -8.45
C LYS A 115 -6.01 -16.95 -8.17
N THR A 116 -6.66 -15.98 -8.80
CA THR A 116 -8.13 -15.88 -8.71
C THR A 116 -8.79 -17.14 -9.25
N ALA A 117 -9.82 -17.59 -8.55
CA ALA A 117 -10.70 -18.68 -8.94
C ALA A 117 -11.70 -18.20 -10.00
N GLU A 118 -11.21 -17.70 -11.15
CA GLU A 118 -12.08 -17.56 -12.31
C GLU A 118 -12.62 -18.96 -12.68
N LYS A 119 -13.83 -19.06 -13.26
CA LYS A 119 -14.53 -20.32 -13.59
C LYS A 119 -13.58 -21.33 -14.27
N LEU A 120 -12.90 -22.13 -13.46
CA LEU A 120 -11.98 -23.16 -13.90
C LEU A 120 -12.84 -24.37 -14.25
N ASP A 121 -13.55 -24.24 -15.37
CA ASP A 121 -14.08 -25.37 -16.12
C ASP A 121 -12.85 -26.18 -16.60
N GLY A 122 -12.44 -27.17 -15.81
CA GLY A 122 -11.47 -28.18 -16.22
C GLY A 122 -10.08 -28.15 -15.55
N LEU A 123 -9.94 -27.73 -14.29
CA LEU A 123 -8.68 -28.05 -13.58
C LEU A 123 -8.57 -29.55 -13.28
N PRO A 124 -7.35 -30.11 -13.40
CA PRO A 124 -7.04 -31.47 -12.97
C PRO A 124 -7.28 -31.64 -11.46
N GLU A 125 -7.48 -32.89 -11.03
CA GLU A 125 -7.77 -33.28 -9.66
C GLU A 125 -6.89 -32.52 -8.64
N LYS A 126 -7.54 -31.97 -7.61
CA LYS A 126 -6.88 -31.22 -6.53
C LYS A 126 -5.80 -32.09 -5.89
N ASN A 127 -4.53 -31.70 -6.06
CA ASN A 127 -3.44 -32.31 -5.29
C ASN A 127 -3.51 -31.85 -3.82
N ASP A 128 -2.98 -32.65 -2.91
CA ASP A 128 -3.00 -32.38 -1.47
C ASP A 128 -2.38 -31.01 -1.10
N SER A 129 -1.33 -30.58 -1.83
CA SER A 129 -0.70 -29.26 -1.65
C SER A 129 -1.64 -28.09 -1.86
N ASP A 130 -2.58 -28.23 -2.81
CA ASP A 130 -3.50 -27.18 -3.20
C ASP A 130 -4.64 -27.08 -2.17
N GLN A 131 -4.98 -28.19 -1.52
CA GLN A 131 -5.95 -28.22 -0.42
C GLN A 131 -5.39 -27.54 0.83
N THR A 132 -4.12 -27.79 1.18
CA THR A 132 -3.47 -27.16 2.33
C THR A 132 -3.37 -25.64 2.17
N GLY A 133 -2.92 -25.16 1.00
CA GLY A 133 -2.82 -23.72 0.74
C GLY A 133 -4.19 -23.03 0.73
N THR A 134 -5.19 -23.63 0.07
CA THR A 134 -6.55 -23.04 0.05
C THR A 134 -7.21 -23.04 1.43
N ALA A 135 -6.97 -24.07 2.27
CA ALA A 135 -7.45 -24.10 3.65
C ALA A 135 -6.79 -23.01 4.51
N LEU A 136 -5.48 -22.82 4.35
CA LEU A 136 -4.74 -21.75 5.02
C LEU A 136 -5.28 -20.36 4.65
N LEU A 137 -5.54 -20.12 3.37
CA LEU A 137 -6.11 -18.85 2.93
C LEU A 137 -7.53 -18.65 3.49
N ALA A 138 -8.31 -19.74 3.63
CA ALA A 138 -9.64 -19.69 4.22
C ALA A 138 -9.65 -19.41 5.73
N GLU A 139 -8.62 -19.87 6.44
CA GLU A 139 -8.37 -19.53 7.83
C GLU A 139 -8.09 -18.02 7.97
N LEU A 140 -7.25 -17.46 7.10
CA LEU A 140 -6.78 -16.08 7.17
C LEU A 140 -7.80 -15.05 6.67
N LEU A 141 -8.44 -15.29 5.52
CA LEU A 141 -9.42 -14.37 4.93
C LEU A 141 -10.85 -14.57 5.42
N GLY A 142 -11.09 -15.64 6.19
CA GLY A 142 -12.41 -16.14 6.49
C GLY A 142 -13.11 -16.80 5.29
N LYS A 143 -14.04 -17.71 5.58
CA LYS A 143 -14.69 -18.60 4.59
C LYS A 143 -15.37 -17.88 3.41
N ARG A 144 -15.74 -16.60 3.55
CA ARG A 144 -16.47 -15.85 2.50
C ARG A 144 -15.58 -15.36 1.37
N SER A 145 -14.32 -15.05 1.64
CA SER A 145 -13.38 -14.49 0.66
C SER A 145 -12.42 -15.53 0.08
N ALA A 146 -12.25 -16.66 0.78
CA ALA A 146 -11.38 -17.76 0.37
C ALA A 146 -11.78 -18.42 -0.96
N GLY A 147 -13.08 -18.46 -1.26
CA GLY A 147 -13.58 -19.04 -2.52
C GLY A 147 -13.20 -18.26 -3.78
N ALA A 148 -12.62 -17.06 -3.62
CA ALA A 148 -12.15 -16.24 -4.74
C ALA A 148 -10.74 -16.61 -5.22
N TYR A 149 -10.03 -17.47 -4.50
CA TYR A 149 -8.61 -17.75 -4.78
C TYR A 149 -8.25 -19.24 -4.65
N PHE A 150 -7.31 -19.64 -5.50
CA PHE A 150 -6.53 -20.87 -5.33
C PHE A 150 -5.15 -20.48 -4.84
N MET A 151 -4.68 -21.16 -3.79
CA MET A 151 -3.35 -20.90 -3.22
C MET A 151 -2.57 -22.20 -3.09
N ARG A 152 -1.32 -22.14 -3.53
CA ARG A 152 -0.28 -23.13 -3.31
C ARG A 152 0.89 -22.44 -2.61
N VAL A 153 1.42 -23.08 -1.58
CA VAL A 153 2.58 -22.60 -0.83
C VAL A 153 3.37 -23.79 -0.33
N SER A 154 4.70 -23.74 -0.46
CA SER A 154 5.57 -24.83 -0.02
C SER A 154 5.96 -24.71 1.45
N ASP A 155 6.03 -23.47 1.97
CA ASP A 155 6.32 -23.18 3.38
C ASP A 155 5.19 -22.35 4.02
N PRO A 156 4.14 -23.02 4.56
CA PRO A 156 2.98 -22.33 5.13
C PRO A 156 3.30 -21.59 6.44
N GLU A 157 4.34 -22.01 7.17
CA GLU A 157 4.72 -21.38 8.45
C GLU A 157 5.41 -20.05 8.20
N ILE A 158 6.35 -19.99 7.25
CA ILE A 158 6.94 -18.70 6.84
C ILE A 158 5.85 -17.78 6.30
N PHE A 159 4.95 -18.28 5.45
CA PHE A 159 3.82 -17.52 4.93
C PHE A 159 2.98 -16.90 6.05
N ARG A 160 2.49 -17.69 7.02
CA ARG A 160 1.71 -17.18 8.17
C ARG A 160 2.42 -16.10 8.95
N SER A 161 3.74 -16.24 9.08
CA SER A 161 4.54 -15.38 9.95
C SER A 161 4.95 -14.05 9.31
N CYS A 162 4.97 -13.97 7.98
CA CYS A 162 5.37 -12.80 7.20
C CYS A 162 4.19 -12.11 6.51
N PHE A 163 3.12 -12.85 6.19
CA PHE A 163 1.99 -12.32 5.46
C PHE A 163 1.07 -11.54 6.40
N SER A 164 1.06 -10.21 6.27
CA SER A 164 0.36 -9.31 7.19
C SER A 164 -1.15 -9.25 6.94
N THR A 165 -1.89 -8.69 7.92
CA THR A 165 -3.32 -8.38 7.76
C THR A 165 -3.55 -7.41 6.60
N ASP A 166 -2.67 -6.42 6.42
CA ASP A 166 -2.79 -5.44 5.33
C ASP A 166 -2.65 -6.13 3.96
N ASN A 167 -1.73 -7.10 3.82
CA ASN A 167 -1.62 -7.91 2.61
C ASN A 167 -2.91 -8.70 2.32
N LEU A 168 -3.56 -9.24 3.36
CA LEU A 168 -4.83 -9.96 3.23
C LEU A 168 -5.97 -9.05 2.75
N GLU A 169 -6.06 -7.84 3.32
CA GLU A 169 -7.06 -6.85 2.90
C GLU A 169 -6.83 -6.40 1.46
N ASP A 170 -5.58 -6.16 1.07
CA ASP A 170 -5.20 -5.85 -0.31
C ASP A 170 -5.59 -6.97 -1.26
N LEU A 171 -5.31 -8.22 -0.89
CA LEU A 171 -5.69 -9.37 -1.70
C LEU A 171 -7.21 -9.47 -1.87
N ALA A 172 -7.99 -9.32 -0.79
CA ALA A 172 -9.45 -9.32 -0.86
C ALA A 172 -9.96 -8.20 -1.78
N ARG A 173 -9.37 -7.00 -1.68
CA ARG A 173 -9.68 -5.86 -2.54
C ARG A 173 -9.36 -6.15 -4.01
N LEU A 174 -8.20 -6.74 -4.30
CA LEU A 174 -7.80 -7.09 -5.66
C LEU A 174 -8.81 -8.06 -6.32
N SER A 175 -9.28 -9.10 -5.62
CA SER A 175 -10.26 -10.05 -6.17
C SER A 175 -11.62 -9.44 -6.49
N LEU A 176 -11.99 -8.38 -5.78
CA LEU A 176 -13.29 -7.74 -5.97
C LEU A 176 -13.29 -6.86 -7.23
N ILE A 177 -12.15 -6.26 -7.54
CA ILE A 177 -12.01 -5.25 -8.60
C ILE A 177 -11.53 -5.90 -9.90
N TYR A 178 -10.62 -6.85 -9.80
CA TYR A 178 -9.90 -7.40 -10.95
C TYR A 178 -10.33 -8.83 -11.27
N PRO A 179 -10.65 -9.14 -12.54
CA PRO A 179 -11.04 -10.48 -12.95
C PRO A 179 -9.92 -11.51 -12.73
N GLN A 180 -8.68 -11.11 -12.98
CA GLN A 180 -7.53 -12.00 -12.87
C GLN A 180 -6.42 -11.34 -12.05
N VAL A 181 -6.06 -12.01 -10.96
CA VAL A 181 -4.94 -11.65 -10.08
C VAL A 181 -4.09 -12.90 -9.89
N ILE A 182 -2.79 -12.75 -10.10
CA ILE A 182 -1.79 -13.80 -9.87
C ILE A 182 -0.69 -13.19 -9.00
N LEU A 183 -0.43 -13.80 -7.85
CA LEU A 183 0.67 -13.44 -6.96
C LEU A 183 1.58 -14.67 -6.82
N THR A 184 2.86 -14.48 -7.09
CA THR A 184 3.88 -15.54 -6.96
C THR A 184 4.99 -15.09 -6.02
N ASP A 185 5.99 -15.94 -5.81
CA ASP A 185 7.22 -15.55 -5.11
C ASP A 185 7.89 -14.31 -5.73
N ALA A 186 7.80 -14.11 -7.05
CA ALA A 186 8.61 -13.14 -7.78
C ALA A 186 7.82 -12.00 -8.43
N GLU A 187 6.51 -12.13 -8.57
CA GLU A 187 5.70 -11.11 -9.24
C GLU A 187 4.24 -11.04 -8.74
N LEU A 188 3.68 -9.84 -8.87
CA LEU A 188 2.23 -9.58 -8.87
C LEU A 188 1.79 -9.26 -10.31
N LEU A 189 0.81 -10.00 -10.81
CA LEU A 189 0.16 -9.79 -12.09
C LEU A 189 -1.32 -9.50 -11.88
N VAL A 190 -1.80 -8.41 -12.46
CA VAL A 190 -3.21 -8.00 -12.41
C VAL A 190 -3.71 -7.73 -13.82
N ARG A 191 -4.87 -8.28 -14.17
CA ARG A 191 -5.54 -8.03 -15.45
C ARG A 191 -6.82 -7.26 -15.24
N THR A 192 -7.09 -6.28 -16.10
CA THR A 192 -8.33 -5.50 -16.09
C THR A 192 -9.25 -5.90 -17.23
N SER A 193 -10.55 -5.66 -17.05
CA SER A 193 -11.51 -5.69 -18.15
C SER A 193 -11.51 -4.33 -18.87
N GLY A 194 -11.14 -4.32 -20.15
CA GLY A 194 -11.07 -3.10 -20.95
C GLY A 194 -9.80 -2.27 -20.74
N ILE A 195 -9.68 -1.23 -21.56
CA ILE A 195 -8.60 -0.24 -21.53
C ILE A 195 -9.16 1.05 -20.92
N ASN A 196 -8.47 1.58 -19.90
CA ASN A 196 -8.83 2.85 -19.29
C ASN A 196 -8.37 4.01 -20.19
N ASN A 197 -9.30 4.91 -20.52
CA ASN A 197 -9.05 6.04 -21.43
C ASN A 197 -8.87 7.35 -20.68
N ASP A 198 -9.20 7.37 -19.39
CA ASP A 198 -9.09 8.54 -18.55
C ASP A 198 -7.68 8.56 -17.93
N PRO A 199 -6.86 9.60 -18.20
CA PRO A 199 -5.45 9.61 -17.75
C PRO A 199 -5.35 9.57 -16.23
N GLN A 200 -6.24 10.27 -15.53
CA GLN A 200 -6.23 10.33 -14.09
C GLN A 200 -6.60 8.98 -13.49
N ARG A 201 -7.69 8.35 -13.95
CA ARG A 201 -8.10 7.04 -13.44
C ARG A 201 -7.06 5.97 -13.74
N PHE A 202 -6.39 6.02 -14.89
CA PHE A 202 -5.34 5.06 -15.23
C PHE A 202 -4.10 5.28 -14.36
N HIS A 203 -3.73 6.53 -14.11
CA HIS A 203 -2.67 6.89 -13.17
C HIS A 203 -2.98 6.39 -11.76
N ASP A 204 -4.13 6.76 -11.19
CA ASP A 204 -4.55 6.38 -9.85
C ASP A 204 -4.61 4.85 -9.69
N GLN A 205 -5.02 4.15 -10.75
CA GLN A 205 -5.01 2.69 -10.80
C GLN A 205 -3.60 2.11 -10.76
N LEU A 206 -2.67 2.65 -11.57
CA LEU A 206 -1.28 2.20 -11.60
C LEU A 206 -0.58 2.50 -10.27
N GLU A 207 -0.79 3.67 -9.68
CA GLU A 207 -0.30 4.06 -8.35
C GLU A 207 -0.81 3.10 -7.28
N THR A 208 -2.13 2.85 -7.23
CA THR A 208 -2.73 1.90 -6.26
C THR A 208 -2.13 0.51 -6.40
N LEU A 209 -1.93 0.01 -7.63
CA LEU A 209 -1.34 -1.31 -7.87
C LEU A 209 0.14 -1.36 -7.49
N LEU A 210 0.86 -0.26 -7.67
CA LEU A 210 2.26 -0.12 -7.24
C LEU A 210 2.40 -0.13 -5.73
N ASP A 211 1.54 0.55 -4.99
CA ASP A 211 1.53 0.53 -3.53
C ASP A 211 1.30 -0.89 -3.00
N ILE A 212 0.31 -1.59 -3.57
CA ILE A 212 0.03 -2.99 -3.24
C ILE A 212 1.24 -3.88 -3.59
N ALA A 213 1.85 -3.70 -4.76
CA ALA A 213 3.04 -4.44 -5.16
C ALA A 213 4.23 -4.16 -4.20
N GLY A 214 4.36 -2.93 -3.69
CA GLY A 214 5.34 -2.55 -2.67
C GLY A 214 5.18 -3.33 -1.38
N SER A 215 3.94 -3.44 -0.88
CA SER A 215 3.61 -4.24 0.29
C SER A 215 3.99 -5.71 0.11
N TYR A 216 3.74 -6.28 -1.08
CA TYR A 216 4.13 -7.67 -1.38
C TYR A 216 5.63 -7.86 -1.60
N ALA A 217 6.34 -6.86 -2.13
CA ALA A 217 7.79 -6.90 -2.27
C ALA A 217 8.46 -6.94 -0.89
N GLU A 218 7.96 -6.17 0.08
CA GLU A 218 8.45 -6.23 1.47
C GLU A 218 8.15 -7.58 2.13
N PHE A 219 6.95 -8.13 1.92
CA PHE A 219 6.65 -9.50 2.33
C PHE A 219 7.64 -10.50 1.74
N ALA A 220 7.91 -10.43 0.43
CA ALA A 220 8.80 -11.35 -0.26
C ALA A 220 10.23 -11.26 0.30
N ARG A 221 10.73 -10.05 0.55
CA ARG A 221 12.01 -9.81 1.21
C ARG A 221 12.08 -10.45 2.59
N GLN A 222 11.08 -10.22 3.44
CA GLN A 222 11.03 -10.78 4.80
C GLN A 222 10.96 -12.32 4.78
N ALA A 223 10.18 -12.90 3.86
CA ALA A 223 10.07 -14.35 3.71
C ALA A 223 11.40 -14.97 3.27
N ALA A 224 12.11 -14.33 2.32
CA ALA A 224 13.42 -14.77 1.87
C ALA A 224 14.47 -14.73 3.00
N GLU A 225 14.52 -13.62 3.75
CA GLU A 225 15.42 -13.46 4.91
C GLU A 225 15.19 -14.54 5.98
N ARG A 226 13.91 -14.82 6.31
CA ARG A 226 13.57 -15.88 7.27
C ARG A 226 13.95 -17.26 6.77
N LYS A 227 13.72 -17.56 5.49
CA LYS A 227 14.09 -18.84 4.91
C LYS A 227 15.60 -19.08 4.99
N GLU A 228 16.40 -18.06 4.69
CA GLU A 228 17.86 -18.14 4.86
C GLU A 228 18.26 -18.40 6.31
N MET A 229 17.62 -17.73 7.28
CA MET A 229 17.90 -17.93 8.70
C MET A 229 17.60 -19.37 9.15
N THR A 230 16.47 -19.94 8.71
CA THR A 230 16.07 -21.33 9.00
C THR A 230 17.04 -22.35 8.41
N ILE A 231 17.69 -22.05 7.28
CA ILE A 231 18.70 -22.94 6.66
C ILE A 231 20.06 -22.83 7.37
N ARG A 232 20.43 -21.66 7.90
CA ARG A 232 21.73 -21.45 8.56
C ARG A 232 21.82 -22.08 9.96
N ILE A 233 20.73 -22.11 10.72
CA ILE A 233 20.69 -22.69 12.08
C ILE A 233 21.03 -24.20 12.11
N PRO A 234 20.45 -25.08 11.25
CA PRO A 234 20.76 -26.50 11.28
C PRO A 234 22.20 -26.82 10.84
N LYS A 235 22.84 -25.97 10.02
CA LYS A 235 24.22 -26.20 9.59
C LYS A 235 25.23 -25.99 10.73
N LYS A 236 25.01 -24.98 11.57
CA LYS A 236 25.89 -24.69 12.71
C LYS A 236 25.76 -25.73 13.84
N LEU A 237 24.54 -26.21 14.12
CA LEU A 237 24.35 -27.29 15.10
C LEU A 237 24.92 -28.63 14.61
N ALA A 238 24.78 -28.96 13.32
CA ALA A 238 25.35 -30.20 12.78
C ALA A 238 26.89 -30.20 12.75
N GLU A 239 27.53 -29.04 12.53
CA GLU A 239 29.00 -28.91 12.63
C GLU A 239 29.49 -28.96 14.09
N GLU A 240 28.75 -28.40 15.06
CA GLU A 240 29.11 -28.46 16.48
C GLU A 240 28.88 -29.87 17.10
N GLU A 241 27.88 -30.63 16.64
CA GLU A 241 27.66 -32.03 17.09
C GLU A 241 28.70 -33.01 16.53
N MET A 242 29.28 -32.75 15.34
CA MET A 242 30.36 -33.58 14.78
C MET A 242 31.71 -33.40 15.48
N ILE A 243 31.97 -32.24 16.08
CA ILE A 243 33.23 -31.96 16.80
C ILE A 243 33.21 -32.55 18.22
N ASN A 244 32.03 -32.80 18.79
CA ASN A 244 31.86 -33.27 20.16
C ASN A 244 31.43 -34.74 20.27
N ARG A 245 31.68 -35.56 19.23
CA ARG A 245 31.45 -37.00 19.29
C ARG A 245 32.67 -37.69 19.94
N PRO A 246 32.59 -38.21 21.17
CA PRO A 246 33.70 -38.92 21.77
C PRO A 246 33.97 -40.21 20.96
N ALA A 247 35.25 -40.43 20.63
CA ALA A 247 35.69 -41.65 19.95
C ALA A 247 35.27 -42.89 20.75
N PRO A 248 34.89 -44.00 20.09
CA PRO A 248 34.48 -45.21 20.80
C PRO A 248 35.63 -45.70 21.68
N ALA A 249 35.33 -45.87 22.97
CA ALA A 249 36.28 -46.24 24.01
C ALA A 249 37.02 -47.55 23.67
N ARG A 250 38.34 -47.47 23.57
CA ARG A 250 39.22 -48.63 23.62
C ARG A 250 39.36 -49.03 25.08
N ILE A 251 38.91 -50.24 25.40
CA ILE A 251 39.02 -50.85 26.72
C ILE A 251 40.51 -51.13 26.99
N GLU A 252 41.10 -50.43 27.96
CA GLU A 252 42.34 -50.86 28.59
C GLU A 252 42.36 -50.35 30.05
N SER A 253 42.71 -51.28 30.93
CA SER A 253 42.54 -51.30 32.38
C SER A 253 43.39 -50.30 33.18
N GLU A 254 42.82 -49.81 34.29
CA GLU A 254 43.48 -49.21 35.47
C GLU A 254 44.66 -50.05 36.01
N PRO A 255 45.65 -49.51 36.77
CA PRO A 255 45.39 -48.59 37.91
C PRO A 255 46.41 -47.45 38.20
N GLU A 256 45.89 -46.45 38.94
CA GLU A 256 46.48 -45.75 40.10
C GLU A 256 47.84 -45.02 39.99
N LYS A 257 47.79 -43.68 40.02
CA LYS A 257 48.62 -42.83 40.92
C LYS A 257 48.27 -41.34 40.84
N ALA A 258 47.94 -40.74 41.99
CA ALA A 258 48.16 -39.32 42.28
C ALA A 258 49.61 -39.16 42.83
N PRO A 259 50.29 -37.99 42.76
CA PRO A 259 49.81 -36.72 43.32
C PRO A 259 50.11 -35.44 42.49
N GLU A 260 49.55 -34.34 43.00
CA GLU A 260 49.64 -32.89 42.69
C GLU A 260 51.06 -32.30 42.44
N PRO A 261 51.25 -30.97 42.44
CA PRO A 261 50.69 -29.85 41.66
C PRO A 261 51.85 -29.11 40.93
N VAL A 262 51.63 -27.93 40.29
CA VAL A 262 52.54 -26.74 40.32
C VAL A 262 52.11 -25.67 39.30
N ARG A 263 51.66 -24.55 39.88
CA ARG A 263 51.97 -23.12 39.60
C ARG A 263 51.82 -22.50 38.20
N GLN A 264 50.93 -21.51 38.18
CA GLN A 264 51.13 -20.09 37.79
C GLN A 264 51.96 -19.77 36.54
N THR A 265 51.34 -19.06 35.59
CA THR A 265 51.91 -17.78 35.10
C THR A 265 50.77 -16.82 34.79
N ILE A 266 50.88 -15.65 35.42
CA ILE A 266 50.13 -14.42 35.22
C ILE A 266 50.65 -13.77 33.93
N VAL A 267 49.76 -13.35 33.02
CA VAL A 267 49.96 -12.11 32.26
C VAL A 267 48.62 -11.41 32.14
N THR A 268 48.49 -10.33 32.92
CA THR A 268 47.58 -9.22 32.72
C THR A 268 48.13 -8.40 31.55
N GLU A 269 47.34 -8.12 30.50
CA GLU A 269 47.54 -6.89 29.72
C GLU A 269 46.25 -6.43 29.00
N GLN A 270 45.71 -5.34 29.55
CA GLN A 270 45.03 -4.22 28.90
C GLN A 270 43.74 -4.41 28.08
N GLU A 271 42.66 -3.95 28.70
CA GLU A 271 41.63 -3.09 28.10
C GLU A 271 42.21 -2.14 27.03
N MET A 272 41.71 -2.25 25.81
CA MET A 272 41.57 -1.10 24.92
C MET A 272 40.13 -1.05 24.43
N ILE A 273 39.42 -0.12 25.03
CA ILE A 273 38.17 0.47 24.58
C ILE A 273 38.41 1.02 23.17
N PRO A 274 37.64 0.64 22.13
CA PRO A 274 37.64 1.41 20.91
C PRO A 274 36.91 2.73 21.19
N GLU A 275 37.66 3.82 21.18
CA GLU A 275 37.10 5.18 21.10
C GLU A 275 36.17 5.29 19.88
N PRO A 276 35.01 5.98 20.04
CA PRO A 276 34.19 6.32 18.89
C PRO A 276 34.94 7.35 18.05
N VAL A 277 35.13 7.03 16.77
CA VAL A 277 35.59 7.97 15.76
C VAL A 277 34.68 9.19 15.78
N VAL A 278 35.19 10.29 16.34
CA VAL A 278 34.63 11.63 16.23
C VAL A 278 34.72 12.01 14.77
N GLN A 279 33.62 11.85 14.04
CA GLN A 279 33.47 12.51 12.74
C GLN A 279 33.16 13.98 13.01
N GLU A 280 34.12 14.80 12.61
CA GLU A 280 34.07 16.25 12.53
C GLU A 280 32.79 16.69 11.79
N PRO A 281 31.96 17.57 12.39
CA PRO A 281 30.79 18.11 11.71
C PRO A 281 31.26 18.94 10.52
N ALA A 282 30.85 18.54 9.31
CA ALA A 282 30.91 19.42 8.16
C ALA A 282 30.16 20.72 8.50
N GLU A 283 30.91 21.81 8.43
CA GLU A 283 30.46 23.19 8.57
C GLU A 283 29.30 23.46 7.58
N PRO A 284 28.12 23.89 8.04
CA PRO A 284 27.07 24.31 7.14
C PRO A 284 27.46 25.66 6.52
N GLU A 285 27.69 25.66 5.21
CA GLU A 285 27.73 26.90 4.41
C GLU A 285 26.47 27.72 4.69
N GLN A 286 26.66 28.85 5.37
CA GLN A 286 25.64 29.88 5.50
C GLN A 286 25.45 30.61 4.16
N PRO A 287 24.24 31.12 3.92
CA PRO A 287 23.76 31.48 2.59
C PRO A 287 24.41 32.77 2.09
N GLU A 288 24.88 32.74 0.84
CA GLU A 288 25.23 33.95 0.13
C GLU A 288 23.96 34.75 -0.19
N ASN A 289 24.02 36.00 0.25
CA ASN A 289 23.02 37.04 0.16
C ASN A 289 22.77 37.43 -1.31
N VAL A 290 21.74 36.88 -1.93
CA VAL A 290 21.17 37.44 -3.18
C VAL A 290 19.96 38.29 -2.79
N ALA A 291 20.24 39.58 -2.61
CA ALA A 291 19.22 40.60 -2.52
C ALA A 291 18.46 40.74 -3.85
N ALA A 292 17.14 40.74 -3.73
CA ALA A 292 16.18 41.48 -4.55
C ALA A 292 16.15 41.22 -6.07
N ASP A 293 15.24 40.33 -6.49
CA ASP A 293 14.14 40.80 -7.34
C ASP A 293 12.89 39.97 -7.00
N THR A 294 12.10 40.48 -6.05
CA THR A 294 10.79 39.95 -5.69
C THR A 294 9.82 40.42 -6.77
N PRO A 295 9.27 39.55 -7.66
CA PRO A 295 8.07 39.93 -8.38
C PRO A 295 6.98 40.17 -7.33
N GLU A 296 6.56 41.43 -7.27
CA GLU A 296 5.41 41.92 -6.53
C GLU A 296 4.26 40.90 -6.65
N PRO A 297 3.80 40.28 -5.54
CA PRO A 297 2.66 39.38 -5.64
C PRO A 297 1.46 40.22 -6.04
N GLU A 298 0.97 39.97 -7.25
CA GLU A 298 -0.33 40.44 -7.70
C GLU A 298 -1.33 40.16 -6.58
N LYS A 299 -1.86 41.24 -6.00
CA LYS A 299 -3.00 41.19 -5.10
C LYS A 299 -4.21 40.71 -5.89
N THR A 300 -4.39 39.40 -5.95
CA THR A 300 -5.67 38.79 -6.32
C THR A 300 -6.45 38.45 -5.04
N SER A 301 -7.19 39.46 -4.57
CA SER A 301 -8.53 39.40 -3.96
C SER A 301 -9.05 38.09 -3.33
N SER A 302 -9.45 38.19 -2.04
CA SER A 302 -10.38 37.36 -1.23
C SER A 302 -10.04 35.86 -1.07
N ASP A 303 -9.44 35.36 0.01
CA ASP A 303 -9.55 35.65 1.46
C ASP A 303 -10.77 35.04 2.18
N ASP A 304 -11.21 33.86 1.74
CA ASP A 304 -11.92 32.92 2.62
C ASP A 304 -11.29 31.53 2.48
N LEU A 305 -10.62 31.09 3.54
CA LEU A 305 -10.23 29.70 3.69
C LEU A 305 -11.54 28.88 3.78
N PRO A 306 -11.73 27.83 2.96
CA PRO A 306 -12.97 27.09 2.97
C PRO A 306 -13.26 26.54 4.37
N ASP A 307 -14.56 26.46 4.72
CA ASP A 307 -15.03 25.82 5.95
C ASP A 307 -14.34 24.45 6.14
N GLN A 308 -14.06 24.08 7.40
CA GLN A 308 -13.32 22.87 7.75
C GLN A 308 -13.82 21.66 6.94
N ARG A 309 -15.13 21.44 6.88
CA ARG A 309 -15.69 20.30 6.17
C ARG A 309 -15.45 20.39 4.67
N ALA A 310 -15.70 21.55 4.07
CA ALA A 310 -15.47 21.76 2.64
C ALA A 310 -13.99 21.56 2.27
N PHE A 311 -13.07 22.00 3.13
CA PHE A 311 -11.64 21.78 2.99
C PHE A 311 -11.26 20.29 3.07
N LEU A 312 -11.75 19.57 4.08
CA LEU A 312 -11.46 18.14 4.24
C LEU A 312 -12.01 17.32 3.06
N HIS A 313 -13.22 17.63 2.60
CA HIS A 313 -13.83 16.97 1.45
C HIS A 313 -13.10 17.27 0.13
N SER A 314 -12.53 18.47 -0.03
CA SER A 314 -11.77 18.81 -1.24
C SER A 314 -10.43 18.09 -1.31
N LEU A 315 -9.80 17.83 -0.16
CA LEU A 315 -8.54 17.08 -0.07
C LEU A 315 -8.75 15.58 -0.34
N TRP A 316 -9.83 14.97 0.15
CA TRP A 316 -10.13 13.55 -0.07
C TRP A 316 -11.45 13.34 -0.83
N PRO A 317 -11.47 13.62 -2.16
CA PRO A 317 -12.67 13.41 -2.97
C PRO A 317 -13.00 11.92 -3.16
N SER A 318 -12.02 11.04 -2.94
CA SER A 318 -12.18 9.59 -2.97
C SER A 318 -11.52 8.95 -1.75
N ALA A 319 -11.81 7.67 -1.49
CA ALA A 319 -11.19 6.95 -0.37
C ALA A 319 -9.73 6.57 -0.62
N SER A 320 -9.28 6.62 -1.87
CA SER A 320 -7.89 6.37 -2.24
C SER A 320 -7.01 7.57 -1.85
N SER A 321 -5.92 7.31 -1.15
CA SER A 321 -4.84 8.27 -0.96
C SER A 321 -3.95 8.26 -2.20
N THR A 322 -3.87 9.36 -2.93
CA THR A 322 -2.94 9.53 -4.06
C THR A 322 -1.90 10.60 -3.72
N GLY A 323 -0.88 10.79 -4.56
CA GLY A 323 0.03 11.93 -4.43
C GLY A 323 -0.68 13.30 -4.51
N ARG A 324 -1.86 13.36 -5.14
CA ARG A 324 -2.62 14.58 -5.45
C ARG A 324 -3.07 15.37 -4.23
N GLN A 325 -3.30 14.71 -3.09
CA GLN A 325 -3.64 15.37 -1.82
C GLN A 325 -2.59 16.43 -1.43
N LYS A 326 -1.30 16.17 -1.70
CA LYS A 326 -0.22 17.12 -1.41
C LYS A 326 -0.32 18.35 -2.31
N GLU A 327 -0.65 18.17 -3.58
CA GLU A 327 -0.86 19.27 -4.54
C GLU A 327 -2.08 20.12 -4.17
N LEU A 328 -3.19 19.48 -3.78
CA LEU A 328 -4.40 20.18 -3.33
C LEU A 328 -4.18 20.94 -2.02
N PHE A 329 -3.29 20.44 -1.16
CA PHE A 329 -2.94 21.09 0.10
C PHE A 329 -1.96 22.26 -0.07
N ALA A 330 -1.04 22.19 -1.04
CA ALA A 330 0.05 23.15 -1.21
C ALA A 330 -0.37 24.65 -1.18
N PRO A 331 -1.49 25.08 -1.81
CA PRO A 331 -1.94 26.47 -1.75
C PRO A 331 -2.33 26.98 -0.35
N TYR A 332 -2.55 26.06 0.58
CA TYR A 332 -3.01 26.33 1.95
C TYR A 332 -1.90 26.16 3.00
N ALA A 333 -0.74 25.62 2.62
CA ALA A 333 0.40 25.49 3.52
C ALA A 333 0.81 26.87 4.08
N GLY A 334 1.10 26.91 5.37
CA GLY A 334 1.42 28.10 6.15
C GLY A 334 0.21 28.93 6.61
N ARG A 335 -1.00 28.69 6.09
CA ARG A 335 -2.20 29.45 6.48
C ARG A 335 -2.69 29.03 7.86
N GLU A 336 -3.23 29.99 8.61
CA GLU A 336 -3.83 29.75 9.91
C GLU A 336 -5.29 29.30 9.76
N VAL A 337 -5.69 28.31 10.56
CA VAL A 337 -7.06 27.78 10.60
C VAL A 337 -7.57 27.70 12.02
N GLU A 338 -8.88 27.78 12.21
CA GLU A 338 -9.58 27.48 13.45
C GLU A 338 -10.53 26.32 13.20
N TRP A 339 -10.26 25.15 13.80
CA TRP A 339 -11.02 23.93 13.58
C TRP A 339 -11.54 23.34 14.89
N GLU A 340 -12.57 22.51 14.76
CA GLU A 340 -13.12 21.70 15.84
C GLU A 340 -12.75 20.22 15.64
N GLY A 341 -12.34 19.54 16.70
CA GLY A 341 -12.09 18.10 16.66
C GLY A 341 -12.13 17.46 18.05
N THR A 342 -12.28 16.14 18.09
CA THR A 342 -12.26 15.36 19.33
C THR A 342 -10.83 14.94 19.66
N LEU A 343 -10.30 15.39 20.79
CA LEU A 343 -8.96 15.00 21.26
C LEU A 343 -8.92 13.49 21.53
N LYS A 344 -7.97 12.78 20.91
CA LYS A 344 -7.78 11.34 21.12
C LYS A 344 -6.57 11.01 21.98
N MET A 345 -5.50 11.76 21.77
CA MET A 345 -4.26 11.59 22.52
C MET A 345 -3.51 12.90 22.56
N CYS A 346 -2.75 13.10 23.64
CA CYS A 346 -1.72 14.12 23.70
C CYS A 346 -0.53 13.61 24.50
N TYR A 347 0.67 14.04 24.14
CA TYR A 347 1.89 13.76 24.88
C TYR A 347 2.90 14.89 24.71
N THR A 348 3.81 15.02 25.68
CA THR A 348 4.92 15.97 25.57
C THR A 348 6.04 15.37 24.72
N TYR A 349 6.76 16.22 24.00
CA TYR A 349 7.96 15.84 23.27
C TYR A 349 9.08 16.87 23.51
N SER A 350 10.32 16.40 23.51
CA SER A 350 11.52 17.24 23.50
C SER A 350 11.93 17.58 22.07
N THR A 351 11.82 16.62 21.16
CA THR A 351 12.08 16.76 19.72
C THR A 351 11.04 15.94 18.95
N ASP A 352 10.63 16.39 17.76
CA ASP A 352 9.71 15.68 16.88
C ASP A 352 10.14 15.89 15.41
N PHE A 353 10.06 14.83 14.60
CA PHE A 353 10.50 14.87 13.19
C PHE A 353 9.71 15.87 12.33
N VAL A 354 8.48 16.18 12.70
CA VAL A 354 7.62 17.12 11.98
C VAL A 354 7.70 18.52 12.59
N PHE A 355 7.70 18.61 13.92
CA PHE A 355 7.61 19.89 14.63
C PHE A 355 8.95 20.47 15.09
N GLY A 356 10.06 19.77 14.84
CA GLY A 356 11.41 20.25 15.12
C GLY A 356 11.85 20.07 16.57
N LYS A 357 12.84 20.88 16.99
CA LYS A 357 13.61 20.70 18.22
C LYS A 357 13.14 21.54 19.41
N GLU A 358 12.18 22.43 19.22
CA GLU A 358 11.73 23.36 20.29
C GLU A 358 10.99 22.64 21.43
N GLY A 359 10.53 21.42 21.17
CA GLY A 359 9.72 20.63 22.10
C GLY A 359 8.34 21.23 22.33
N GLY A 360 7.40 20.42 22.78
CA GLY A 360 6.01 20.86 22.87
C GLY A 360 5.08 19.77 23.36
N VAL A 361 3.80 19.95 23.08
CA VAL A 361 2.76 18.94 23.25
C VAL A 361 2.22 18.61 21.88
N LYS A 362 2.30 17.33 21.51
CA LYS A 362 1.68 16.83 20.29
C LYS A 362 0.32 16.27 20.65
N ALA A 363 -0.72 16.80 20.04
CA ALA A 363 -2.09 16.36 20.26
C ALA A 363 -2.75 15.94 18.94
N THR A 364 -3.43 14.81 18.97
CA THR A 364 -4.15 14.26 17.82
C THR A 364 -5.64 14.43 18.03
N PHE A 365 -6.29 15.14 17.10
CA PHE A 365 -7.73 15.36 17.07
C PHE A 365 -8.33 14.55 15.93
N GLU A 366 -9.44 13.86 16.19
CA GLU A 366 -10.30 13.35 15.13
C GLU A 366 -11.19 14.50 14.64
N LEU A 367 -11.10 14.85 13.37
CA LEU A 367 -11.82 15.99 12.77
C LEU A 367 -13.18 15.56 12.25
N GLU A 368 -13.20 14.58 11.36
CA GLU A 368 -14.42 14.13 10.69
C GLU A 368 -14.27 12.67 10.22
N GLU A 369 -15.39 11.96 10.23
CA GLU A 369 -15.57 10.69 9.54
C GLU A 369 -16.62 10.88 8.44
N PHE A 370 -16.24 10.68 7.17
CA PHE A 370 -17.19 10.77 6.07
C PHE A 370 -16.93 9.70 5.02
N LYS A 371 -17.91 9.44 4.16
CA LYS A 371 -17.81 8.47 3.07
C LYS A 371 -17.66 9.21 1.74
N PRO A 372 -16.48 9.19 1.10
CA PRO A 372 -16.27 9.83 -0.19
C PRO A 372 -17.17 9.22 -1.28
N GLU A 373 -17.47 10.00 -2.30
CA GLU A 373 -18.32 9.53 -3.41
C GLU A 373 -17.66 8.33 -4.13
N GLY A 374 -18.44 7.29 -4.40
CA GLY A 374 -17.94 6.06 -5.01
C GLY A 374 -17.11 5.14 -4.08
N SER A 375 -16.84 5.55 -2.83
CA SER A 375 -16.23 4.66 -1.84
C SER A 375 -17.26 3.71 -1.23
N PHE A 376 -16.83 2.51 -0.82
CA PHE A 376 -17.66 1.62 0.01
C PHE A 376 -17.45 1.84 1.51
N MET A 377 -16.29 2.35 1.92
CA MET A 377 -15.89 2.54 3.32
C MET A 377 -15.79 4.03 3.70
N PRO A 378 -16.15 4.41 4.94
CA PRO A 378 -15.88 5.74 5.44
C PRO A 378 -14.37 5.94 5.64
N ILE A 379 -13.95 7.20 5.60
CA ILE A 379 -12.60 7.63 5.91
C ILE A 379 -12.64 8.50 7.17
N ARG A 380 -11.63 8.36 8.02
CA ARG A 380 -11.43 9.20 9.20
C ARG A 380 -10.24 10.11 8.96
N ILE A 381 -10.43 11.39 9.18
CA ILE A 381 -9.36 12.38 9.04
C ILE A 381 -8.99 12.91 10.41
N LYS A 382 -7.68 13.04 10.65
CA LYS A 382 -7.12 13.52 11.90
C LYS A 382 -6.32 14.79 11.69
N ALA A 383 -6.32 15.67 12.69
CA ALA A 383 -5.35 16.73 12.83
C ALA A 383 -4.30 16.32 13.87
N VAL A 384 -3.03 16.54 13.58
CA VAL A 384 -1.91 16.39 14.51
C VAL A 384 -1.34 17.78 14.73
N ALA A 385 -1.53 18.35 15.92
CA ALA A 385 -1.18 19.73 16.21
C ALA A 385 -0.13 19.81 17.33
N ALA A 386 0.84 20.72 17.15
CA ALA A 386 1.85 21.03 18.14
C ALA A 386 1.48 22.27 18.97
N PHE A 387 1.38 22.11 20.28
CA PHE A 387 1.06 23.16 21.25
C PHE A 387 2.25 23.47 22.16
N PRO A 388 2.28 24.66 22.79
CA PRO A 388 3.22 24.95 23.86
C PRO A 388 3.10 23.96 25.03
N LYS A 389 4.22 23.67 25.71
CA LYS A 389 4.26 22.76 26.88
C LYS A 389 3.29 23.15 27.99
N THR A 390 2.97 24.45 28.12
CA THR A 390 2.02 24.99 29.09
C THR A 390 0.59 24.48 28.90
N GLU A 391 0.23 24.01 27.71
CA GLU A 391 -1.12 23.48 27.41
C GLU A 391 -1.29 21.99 27.78
N PHE A 392 -0.21 21.27 28.13
CA PHE A 392 -0.26 19.84 28.41
C PHE A 392 -1.29 19.47 29.48
N ALA A 393 -1.27 20.18 30.62
CA ALA A 393 -2.15 19.88 31.75
C ALA A 393 -3.63 20.06 31.41
N LYS A 394 -3.96 20.93 30.45
CA LYS A 394 -5.34 21.14 29.98
C LYS A 394 -5.77 20.01 29.03
N LEU A 395 -4.91 19.64 28.08
CA LEU A 395 -5.17 18.61 27.08
C LEU A 395 -5.23 17.21 27.70
N ASP A 396 -4.30 16.88 28.59
CA ASP A 396 -4.17 15.55 29.20
C ASP A 396 -5.43 15.12 29.96
N LYS A 397 -6.05 16.05 30.69
CA LYS A 397 -7.30 15.82 31.44
C LYS A 397 -8.56 15.80 30.58
N ALA A 398 -8.43 16.00 29.28
CA ALA A 398 -9.55 16.25 28.39
C ALA A 398 -9.57 15.33 27.15
N SER A 399 -8.85 14.20 27.21
CA SER A 399 -8.98 13.16 26.19
C SER A 399 -10.45 12.72 26.02
N GLY A 400 -10.86 12.55 24.77
CA GLY A 400 -12.24 12.25 24.37
C GLY A 400 -13.15 13.48 24.26
N LYS A 401 -12.73 14.67 24.69
CA LYS A 401 -13.52 15.90 24.56
C LYS A 401 -13.32 16.58 23.21
N LYS A 402 -14.35 17.30 22.77
CA LYS A 402 -14.26 18.20 21.62
C LYS A 402 -13.57 19.49 22.02
N PHE A 403 -12.70 19.99 21.16
CA PHE A 403 -12.03 21.26 21.34
C PHE A 403 -12.11 22.06 20.05
N ARG A 404 -12.19 23.38 20.22
CA ARG A 404 -11.84 24.30 19.16
C ARG A 404 -10.39 24.76 19.34
N PHE A 405 -9.60 24.62 18.29
CA PHE A 405 -8.19 24.94 18.30
C PHE A 405 -7.79 25.68 17.03
N ARG A 406 -6.75 26.50 17.15
CA ARG A 406 -6.09 27.18 16.04
C ARG A 406 -4.72 26.60 15.78
N GLY A 407 -4.25 26.70 14.54
CA GLY A 407 -2.89 26.38 14.17
C GLY A 407 -2.60 26.74 12.72
N LYS A 408 -1.31 26.74 12.35
CA LYS A 408 -0.87 26.94 10.97
C LYS A 408 -0.74 25.59 10.27
N LEU A 409 -1.34 25.46 9.09
CA LEU A 409 -1.26 24.27 8.25
C LEU A 409 0.19 24.03 7.83
N LEU A 410 0.80 22.93 8.26
CA LEU A 410 2.21 22.65 8.02
C LEU A 410 2.40 21.68 6.85
N LYS A 411 1.79 20.49 6.96
CA LYS A 411 1.85 19.45 5.94
C LYS A 411 0.65 18.52 6.01
N ILE A 412 0.55 17.63 5.02
CA ILE A 412 -0.45 16.57 4.96
C ILE A 412 0.25 15.22 4.77
N GLU A 413 -0.27 14.17 5.42
CA GLU A 413 0.09 12.78 5.18
C GLU A 413 -1.13 12.06 4.57
N PRO A 414 -1.20 11.94 3.22
CA PRO A 414 -2.39 11.45 2.53
C PRO A 414 -2.82 10.04 2.91
N ILE A 415 -1.85 9.14 3.10
CA ILE A 415 -2.05 7.73 3.42
C ILE A 415 -2.59 7.58 4.85
N ALA A 416 -1.98 8.28 5.80
CA ALA A 416 -2.42 8.28 7.20
C ALA A 416 -3.71 9.09 7.43
N ARG A 417 -4.11 9.91 6.44
CA ARG A 417 -5.22 10.87 6.50
C ARG A 417 -5.04 11.87 7.65
N GLU A 418 -3.83 12.38 7.76
CA GLU A 418 -3.43 13.31 8.82
C GLU A 418 -3.05 14.67 8.24
N ILE A 419 -3.51 15.73 8.89
CA ILE A 419 -3.11 17.10 8.63
C ILE A 419 -2.30 17.58 9.83
N TYR A 420 -1.10 18.11 9.57
CA TYR A 420 -0.20 18.59 10.60
C TYR A 420 -0.35 20.10 10.77
N LEU A 421 -0.49 20.56 12.02
CA LEU A 421 -0.58 21.98 12.35
C LEU A 421 0.51 22.38 13.34
N SER A 422 1.17 23.50 13.08
CA SER A 422 2.12 24.11 14.01
C SER A 422 1.48 25.27 14.78
N SER A 423 2.14 25.73 15.83
CA SER A 423 1.72 26.93 16.60
C SER A 423 0.29 26.81 17.16
N GLY A 424 -0.04 25.61 17.66
CA GLY A 424 -1.34 25.26 18.18
C GLY A 424 -1.74 26.10 19.39
N SER A 425 -2.99 26.57 19.43
CA SER A 425 -3.61 27.17 20.62
C SER A 425 -5.06 26.71 20.77
N ILE A 426 -5.56 26.61 22.00
CA ILE A 426 -6.94 26.21 22.29
C ILE A 426 -7.78 27.47 22.44
N THR A 427 -8.89 27.57 21.71
CA THR A 427 -9.77 28.74 21.71
C THR A 427 -11.12 28.49 22.39
N GLY A 428 -11.49 27.22 22.62
CA GLY A 428 -12.69 26.85 23.38
C GLY A 428 -12.71 25.35 23.72
N ALA A 429 -13.19 25.02 24.92
CA ALA A 429 -13.28 23.67 25.48
C ALA A 429 -14.71 23.32 25.87
#